data_AF-A0A7C5YDW9-F1
#
_entry.id   AF-A0A7C5YDW9-F1
#
_cell.length_a   1.000
_cell.length_b   1.000
_cell.length_c   1.000
_cell.angle_alpha   90.00
_cell.angle_beta   90.00
_cell.angle_gamma   90.00
#
_symmetry.space_group_name_H-M   'P 1'
#
loop_
_entity.id
_entity.type
_entity.pdbx_description
1 polymer ?
#
loop_
_entity_poly.entity_id
_entity_poly.type
_entity_poly.pdbx_seq_one_letter_code
_entity_poly.pdbx_strand_id
1 'polypeptide(L)'
;MKRLTLATLVATLVTLVVIALGYYLWRAYRAPFEALERELQALKEAGEPLRYEDIVTPIPANLNSAPIYQKAFGLLPKLSFNEWQLLKEFREGCPAEIARVRQILKRCQPALALAKKASKLPHARWVKWQPDPFSIRFPHFSKLLDVACLLVADALLRLHDGDVE
;
A
#
# COMPACT_ATOMS: atom_id res chain seq x y z
N MET A 1 52.31 45.11 29.21
CA MET A 1 51.25 44.64 30.14
C MET A 1 49.84 45.05 29.69
N LYS A 2 49.52 46.33 29.44
CA LYS A 2 48.16 46.79 29.05
C LYS A 2 47.55 46.16 27.78
N ARG A 3 48.37 45.77 26.79
CA ARG A 3 47.88 45.13 25.54
C ARG A 3 47.42 43.68 25.74
N LEU A 4 48.02 42.96 26.69
CA LEU A 4 47.68 41.56 26.96
C LEU A 4 46.34 41.45 27.69
N THR A 5 46.08 42.36 28.64
CA THR A 5 44.82 42.45 29.38
C THR A 5 43.65 42.91 28.51
N LEU A 6 43.91 43.76 27.50
CA LEU A 6 42.89 44.17 26.53
C LEU A 6 42.52 43.01 25.60
N ALA A 7 43.51 42.24 25.14
CA ALA A 7 43.29 41.08 24.27
C ALA A 7 42.48 39.97 24.96
N THR A 8 42.73 39.69 26.25
CA THR A 8 41.95 38.71 27.01
C THR A 8 40.51 39.16 27.25
N LEU A 9 40.28 40.45 27.53
CA LEU A 9 38.93 41.02 27.67
C LEU A 9 38.14 40.99 26.35
N VAL A 10 38.80 41.26 25.22
CA VAL A 10 38.17 41.15 23.90
C VAL A 10 37.84 39.70 23.58
N ALA A 11 38.76 38.76 23.87
CA ALA A 11 38.53 37.34 23.66
C ALA A 11 37.33 36.83 24.47
N THR A 12 37.24 37.16 25.76
CA THR A 12 36.11 36.75 26.61
C THR A 12 34.79 37.36 26.14
N LEU A 13 34.79 38.62 25.72
CA LEU A 13 33.61 39.29 25.15
C LEU A 13 33.14 38.58 23.87
N VAL A 14 34.06 38.27 22.96
CA VAL A 14 33.75 37.53 21.72
C VAL A 14 33.19 36.15 22.05
N THR A 15 33.77 35.43 23.01
CA THR A 15 33.25 34.11 23.44
C THR A 15 31.83 34.24 24.00
N LEU A 16 31.56 35.24 24.84
CA LEU A 16 30.21 35.47 25.37
C LEU A 16 29.20 35.81 24.27
N VAL A 17 29.59 36.64 23.30
CA VAL A 17 28.73 36.97 22.14
C VAL A 17 28.43 35.72 21.31
N VAL A 18 29.41 34.85 21.07
CA VAL A 18 29.21 33.60 20.33
C VAL A 18 28.27 32.65 21.09
N ILE A 19 28.43 32.52 22.41
CA ILE A 19 27.54 31.70 23.24
C ILE A 19 26.11 32.26 23.21
N ALA A 20 25.95 33.57 23.40
CA ALA A 20 24.64 34.22 23.39
C ALA A 20 23.95 34.09 22.02
N LEU A 21 24.69 34.26 20.93
CA LEU A 21 24.19 34.08 19.57
C LEU A 21 23.80 32.61 19.31
N GLY A 22 24.63 31.66 19.72
CA GLY A 22 24.33 30.23 19.60
C GLY A 22 23.07 29.83 20.37
N TYR A 23 22.93 30.32 21.61
CA TYR A 23 21.72 30.11 22.41
C TYR A 23 20.48 30.73 21.77
N TYR A 24 20.59 31.96 21.27
CA TYR A 24 19.50 32.64 20.58
C TYR A 24 19.04 31.87 19.33
N LEU A 25 19.98 31.44 18.50
CA LEU A 25 19.69 30.65 17.29
C LEU A 25 19.08 29.29 17.65
N TRP A 26 19.61 28.60 18.66
CA TRP A 26 19.04 27.34 19.14
C TRP A 26 17.61 27.52 19.63
N ARG A 27 17.34 28.57 20.41
CA ARG A 27 15.99 28.87 20.92
C ARG A 27 15.03 29.25 19.81
N ALA A 28 15.45 30.08 18.86
CA ALA A 28 14.66 30.45 17.70
C ALA A 28 14.30 29.23 16.84
N TYR A 29 15.23 28.28 16.70
CA TYR A 29 14.98 27.02 16.01
C TYR A 29 14.02 26.10 16.79
N ARG A 30 14.15 26.00 18.12
CA ARG A 30 13.35 25.08 18.95
C ARG A 30 11.93 25.54 19.27
N ALA A 31 11.72 26.84 19.48
CA ALA A 31 10.43 27.41 19.86
C ALA A 31 9.23 26.94 19.00
N PRO A 32 9.31 26.89 17.65
CA PRO A 32 8.20 26.41 16.84
C PRO A 32 7.92 24.91 17.04
N PHE A 33 8.94 24.07 17.23
CA PHE A 33 8.74 22.65 17.50
C PHE A 33 8.09 22.41 18.88
N GLU A 34 8.48 23.18 19.89
CA GLU A 34 7.85 23.10 21.22
C GLU A 34 6.40 23.60 21.24
N ALA A 35 6.04 24.52 20.33
CA ALA A 35 4.64 24.92 20.13
C ALA A 35 3.85 23.80 19.43
N LEU A 36 4.41 23.21 18.37
CA LEU A 36 3.81 22.09 17.64
C LEU A 36 3.57 20.87 18.54
N GLU A 37 4.54 20.50 19.37
CA GLU A 37 4.40 19.38 20.33
C GLU A 37 3.26 19.64 21.32
N ARG A 38 3.10 20.88 21.79
CA ARG A 38 2.00 21.25 22.69
C ARG A 38 0.64 21.15 22.01
N GLU A 39 0.53 21.61 20.76
CA GLU A 39 -0.72 21.49 20.00
C GLU A 39 -1.07 20.03 19.71
N LEU A 40 -0.09 19.21 19.30
CA LEU A 40 -0.27 17.77 19.10
C LEU A 40 -0.73 17.08 20.39
N GLN A 41 -0.14 17.45 21.53
CA GLN A 41 -0.54 16.91 22.82
C GLN A 41 -1.96 17.32 23.21
N ALA A 42 -2.35 18.57 22.98
CA ALA A 42 -3.71 19.05 23.23
C ALA A 42 -4.75 18.33 22.36
N LEU A 43 -4.45 18.10 21.08
CA LEU A 43 -5.31 17.32 20.18
C LEU A 43 -5.43 15.86 20.64
N LYS A 44 -4.32 15.26 21.09
CA LYS A 44 -4.31 13.91 21.66
C LYS A 44 -5.20 13.81 22.91
N GLU A 45 -5.14 14.80 23.77
CA GLU A 45 -5.96 14.89 25.00
C GLU A 45 -7.45 15.12 24.69
N ALA A 46 -7.75 15.86 23.61
CA ALA A 46 -9.11 16.00 23.09
C ALA A 46 -9.65 14.72 22.43
N GLY A 47 -8.81 13.69 22.27
CA GLY A 47 -9.17 12.43 21.63
C GLY A 47 -9.19 12.49 20.10
N GLU A 48 -8.61 13.53 19.51
CA GLU A 48 -8.53 13.67 18.05
C GLU A 48 -7.55 12.64 17.46
N PRO A 49 -7.91 11.97 16.35
CA PRO A 49 -7.04 11.01 15.70
C PRO A 49 -5.85 11.72 15.04
N LEU A 50 -4.65 11.50 15.58
CA LEU A 50 -3.42 12.12 15.08
C LEU A 50 -2.73 11.29 14.00
N ARG A 51 -3.09 10.00 13.89
CA ARG A 51 -2.56 9.10 12.88
C ARG A 51 -3.67 8.62 11.98
N TYR A 52 -3.31 8.32 10.74
CA TYR A 52 -4.22 7.70 9.78
C TYR A 52 -4.81 6.38 10.32
N GLU A 53 -4.03 5.64 11.11
CA GLU A 53 -4.45 4.40 11.78
C GLU A 53 -5.60 4.62 12.77
N ASP A 54 -5.66 5.79 13.40
CA ASP A 54 -6.70 6.16 14.37
C ASP A 54 -8.02 6.52 13.65
N ILE A 55 -7.94 6.93 12.38
CA ILE A 55 -9.08 7.27 11.52
C ILE A 55 -9.67 6.01 10.87
N VAL A 56 -8.82 5.06 10.51
CA VAL A 56 -9.24 3.89 9.74
C VAL A 56 -9.79 2.79 10.63
N THR A 57 -11.09 2.53 10.52
CA THR A 57 -11.73 1.41 11.22
C THR A 57 -11.09 0.07 10.81
N PRO A 58 -10.82 -0.82 11.78
CA PRO A 58 -10.34 -2.17 11.48
C PRO A 58 -11.45 -2.95 10.78
N ILE A 59 -11.08 -3.67 9.71
CA ILE A 59 -12.03 -4.53 8.99
C ILE A 59 -12.05 -5.89 9.69
N PRO A 60 -13.23 -6.39 10.11
CA PRO A 60 -13.36 -7.74 10.65
C PRO A 60 -12.75 -8.79 9.72
N ALA A 61 -12.03 -9.77 10.28
CA ALA A 61 -11.27 -10.73 9.50
C ALA A 61 -12.13 -11.56 8.54
N ASN A 62 -13.39 -11.81 8.90
CA ASN A 62 -14.39 -12.52 8.08
C ASN A 62 -14.90 -11.69 6.88
N LEU A 63 -14.74 -10.36 6.91
CA LEU A 63 -15.18 -9.45 5.85
C LEU A 63 -14.04 -9.04 4.90
N ASN A 64 -12.78 -9.35 5.25
CA ASN A 64 -11.63 -9.04 4.42
C ASN A 64 -11.32 -10.18 3.43
N SER A 65 -11.42 -9.90 2.14
CA SER A 65 -11.19 -10.85 1.05
C SER A 65 -9.71 -11.01 0.66
N ALA A 66 -8.84 -10.07 1.04
CA ALA A 66 -7.43 -10.09 0.64
C ALA A 66 -6.71 -11.41 1.01
N PRO A 67 -6.89 -11.99 2.22
CA PRO A 67 -6.30 -13.29 2.55
C PRO A 67 -6.84 -14.45 1.69
N ILE A 68 -8.09 -14.37 1.21
CA ILE A 68 -8.69 -15.40 0.36
C ILE A 68 -8.08 -15.34 -1.04
N TYR A 69 -7.91 -14.15 -1.60
CA TYR A 69 -7.19 -13.99 -2.86
C TYR A 69 -5.72 -14.41 -2.77
N GLN A 70 -5.03 -14.13 -1.67
CA GLN A 70 -3.66 -14.61 -1.45
C GLN A 70 -3.59 -16.15 -1.52
N LYS A 71 -4.57 -16.85 -0.93
CA LYS A 71 -4.70 -18.30 -1.07
C LYS A 71 -4.95 -18.70 -2.53
N ALA A 72 -5.81 -17.97 -3.25
CA ALA A 72 -6.05 -18.21 -4.67
C ALA A 72 -4.77 -18.07 -5.51
N PHE A 73 -3.93 -17.07 -5.23
CA PHE A 73 -2.66 -16.89 -5.94
C PHE A 73 -1.70 -18.08 -5.76
N GLY A 74 -1.69 -18.69 -4.57
CA GLY A 74 -0.90 -19.90 -4.30
C GLY A 74 -1.38 -21.13 -5.06
N LEU A 75 -2.63 -21.13 -5.55
CA LEU A 75 -3.21 -22.23 -6.34
C LEU A 75 -3.15 -21.99 -7.85
N LEU A 76 -2.67 -20.83 -8.30
CA LEU A 76 -2.55 -20.55 -9.74
C LEU A 76 -1.47 -21.44 -10.37
N PRO A 77 -1.80 -22.18 -11.44
CA PRO A 77 -0.77 -22.89 -12.19
C PRO A 77 0.17 -21.89 -12.87
N LYS A 78 1.41 -22.32 -13.13
CA LYS A 78 2.31 -21.59 -14.02
C LYS A 78 1.78 -21.73 -15.44
N LEU A 79 1.25 -20.65 -16.00
CA LEU A 79 0.84 -20.56 -17.41
C LEU A 79 1.99 -20.00 -18.24
N SER A 80 2.19 -20.57 -19.41
CA SER A 80 3.13 -20.09 -20.42
C SER A 80 2.63 -18.81 -21.08
N PHE A 81 3.54 -18.08 -21.75
CA PHE A 81 3.19 -16.88 -22.50
C PHE A 81 2.10 -17.15 -23.54
N ASN A 82 2.20 -18.26 -24.29
CA ASN A 82 1.22 -18.62 -25.31
C ASN A 82 -0.17 -18.92 -24.71
N GLU A 83 -0.23 -19.53 -23.53
CA GLU A 83 -1.50 -19.76 -22.84
C GLU A 83 -2.14 -18.43 -22.39
N TRP A 84 -1.34 -17.49 -21.89
CA TRP A 84 -1.82 -16.14 -21.56
C TRP A 84 -2.29 -15.38 -22.80
N GLN A 85 -1.57 -15.50 -23.91
CA GLN A 85 -1.95 -14.88 -25.17
C GLN A 85 -3.27 -15.45 -25.70
N LEU A 86 -3.44 -16.77 -25.68
CA LEU A 86 -4.69 -17.41 -26.08
C LEU A 86 -5.89 -16.95 -25.23
N LEU A 87 -5.71 -16.85 -23.90
CA LEU A 87 -6.73 -16.32 -23.01
C LEU A 87 -7.08 -14.85 -23.31
N LYS A 88 -6.10 -14.05 -23.69
CA LYS A 88 -6.31 -12.66 -24.11
C LYS A 88 -7.12 -12.61 -25.40
N GLU A 89 -6.71 -13.35 -26.43
CA GLU A 89 -7.40 -13.43 -27.72
C GLU A 89 -8.86 -13.86 -27.55
N PHE A 90 -9.11 -14.91 -26.73
CA PHE A 90 -10.46 -15.36 -26.41
C PHE A 90 -11.31 -14.26 -25.74
N ARG A 91 -10.74 -13.51 -24.79
CA ARG A 91 -11.44 -12.41 -24.12
C ARG A 91 -11.75 -11.23 -25.03
N GLU A 92 -10.92 -11.00 -26.03
CA GLU A 92 -11.09 -9.93 -27.03
C GLU A 92 -12.07 -10.34 -28.16
N GLY A 93 -12.59 -11.58 -28.13
CA GLY A 93 -13.51 -12.09 -29.15
C GLY A 93 -12.81 -12.55 -30.43
N CYS A 94 -11.49 -12.70 -30.42
CA CYS A 94 -10.73 -13.24 -31.54
C CYS A 94 -10.98 -14.75 -31.69
N PRO A 95 -10.85 -15.31 -32.91
CA PRO A 95 -10.90 -16.76 -33.11
C PRO A 95 -9.83 -17.46 -32.26
N ALA A 96 -10.26 -18.21 -31.26
CA ALA A 96 -9.39 -18.93 -30.33
C ALA A 96 -9.82 -20.40 -30.21
N GLU A 97 -8.87 -21.29 -29.91
CA GLU A 97 -9.15 -22.70 -29.71
C GLU A 97 -9.89 -22.94 -28.39
N ILE A 98 -11.23 -22.96 -28.43
CA ILE A 98 -12.10 -23.05 -27.25
C ILE A 98 -11.78 -24.28 -26.38
N ALA A 99 -11.47 -25.43 -27.00
CA ALA A 99 -11.09 -26.64 -26.28
C ALA A 99 -9.84 -26.42 -25.41
N ARG A 100 -8.87 -25.67 -25.93
CA ARG A 100 -7.63 -25.32 -25.23
C ARG A 100 -7.89 -24.32 -24.10
N VAL A 101 -8.72 -23.32 -24.35
CA VAL A 101 -9.18 -22.37 -23.32
C VAL A 101 -9.85 -23.11 -22.16
N ARG A 102 -10.77 -24.05 -22.46
CA ARG A 102 -11.43 -24.89 -21.45
C ARG A 102 -10.43 -25.72 -20.64
N GLN A 103 -9.40 -26.28 -21.27
CA GLN A 103 -8.35 -27.02 -20.58
C GLN A 103 -7.54 -26.14 -19.62
N ILE A 104 -7.17 -24.92 -20.06
CA ILE A 104 -6.44 -23.95 -19.22
C ILE A 104 -7.30 -23.54 -18.02
N LEU A 105 -8.56 -23.17 -18.25
CA LEU A 105 -9.47 -22.77 -17.19
C LEU A 105 -9.76 -23.91 -16.22
N LYS A 106 -9.90 -25.15 -16.71
CA LYS A 106 -10.05 -26.34 -15.86
C LYS A 106 -8.91 -26.50 -14.85
N ARG A 107 -7.66 -26.22 -15.27
CA ARG A 107 -6.48 -26.24 -14.37
C ARG A 107 -6.51 -25.10 -13.35
N CYS A 108 -7.12 -23.96 -13.69
CA CYS A 108 -7.23 -22.79 -12.83
C CYS A 108 -8.43 -22.85 -11.86
N GLN A 109 -9.34 -23.81 -12.01
CA GLN A 109 -10.59 -23.89 -11.24
C GLN A 109 -10.41 -23.78 -9.71
N PRO A 110 -9.42 -24.41 -9.05
CA PRO A 110 -9.24 -24.24 -7.61
C PRO A 110 -8.98 -22.78 -7.20
N ALA A 111 -8.16 -22.06 -7.98
CA ALA A 111 -7.90 -20.64 -7.76
C ALA A 111 -9.14 -19.79 -8.07
N LEU A 112 -9.86 -20.10 -9.15
CA LEU A 112 -11.08 -19.39 -9.55
C LEU A 112 -12.22 -19.55 -8.54
N ALA A 113 -12.38 -20.74 -7.95
CA ALA A 113 -13.37 -20.97 -6.90
C ALA A 113 -13.12 -20.09 -5.66
N LEU A 114 -11.86 -19.97 -5.23
CA LEU A 114 -11.48 -19.07 -4.14
C LEU A 114 -11.66 -17.60 -4.53
N ALA A 115 -11.29 -17.22 -5.75
CA ALA A 115 -11.46 -15.86 -6.25
C ALA A 115 -12.94 -15.45 -6.36
N LYS A 116 -13.82 -16.34 -6.83
CA LYS A 116 -15.29 -16.13 -6.88
C LYS A 116 -15.89 -16.07 -5.48
N LYS A 117 -15.32 -16.77 -4.49
CA LYS A 117 -15.72 -16.61 -3.08
C LYS A 117 -15.25 -15.27 -2.52
N ALA A 118 -14.01 -14.86 -2.82
CA ALA A 118 -13.42 -13.62 -2.36
C ALA A 118 -14.16 -12.39 -2.93
N SER A 119 -14.61 -12.44 -4.18
CA SER A 119 -15.33 -11.34 -4.84
C SER A 119 -16.71 -11.04 -4.24
N LYS A 120 -17.27 -11.96 -3.45
CA LYS A 120 -18.55 -11.77 -2.76
C LYS A 120 -18.40 -11.03 -1.43
N LEU A 121 -17.18 -10.84 -0.94
CA LEU A 121 -16.93 -10.13 0.32
C LEU A 121 -16.80 -8.61 0.08
N PRO A 122 -17.27 -7.78 1.03
CA PRO A 122 -17.41 -6.34 0.82
C PRO A 122 -16.08 -5.58 0.83
N HIS A 123 -14.99 -6.16 1.34
CA HIS A 123 -13.74 -5.45 1.54
C HIS A 123 -12.52 -6.27 1.12
N ALA A 124 -11.48 -5.58 0.64
CA ALA A 124 -10.18 -6.17 0.32
C ALA A 124 -9.06 -5.24 0.82
N ARG A 125 -8.61 -5.43 2.06
CA ARG A 125 -7.50 -4.65 2.64
C ARG A 125 -6.20 -5.43 2.48
N TRP A 126 -5.39 -4.98 1.53
CA TRP A 126 -4.16 -5.65 1.08
C TRP A 126 -2.89 -5.14 1.75
N VAL A 127 -2.88 -3.86 2.11
CA VAL A 127 -1.71 -3.17 2.65
C VAL A 127 -2.10 -2.46 3.94
N LYS A 128 -1.13 -2.37 4.86
CA LYS A 128 -1.21 -1.38 5.93
C LYS A 128 -0.80 -0.04 5.32
N TRP A 129 -1.70 0.93 5.37
CA TRP A 129 -1.40 2.28 4.93
C TRP A 129 -0.25 2.86 5.75
N GLN A 130 0.68 3.52 5.08
CA GLN A 130 1.83 4.17 5.69
C GLN A 130 1.76 5.69 5.45
N PRO A 131 2.39 6.51 6.31
CA PRO A 131 2.39 7.98 6.16
C PRO A 131 2.96 8.46 4.83
N ASP A 132 3.90 7.73 4.24
CA ASP A 132 4.43 8.00 2.90
C ASP A 132 3.69 7.15 1.86
N PRO A 133 2.77 7.73 1.06
CA PRO A 133 2.00 6.99 0.07
C PRO A 133 2.86 6.39 -1.05
N PHE A 134 4.02 7.00 -1.35
CA PHE A 134 4.89 6.56 -2.43
C PHE A 134 5.74 5.35 -2.04
N SER A 135 5.91 5.09 -0.75
CA SER A 135 6.59 3.90 -0.23
C SER A 135 5.75 2.61 -0.30
N ILE A 136 4.44 2.73 -0.50
CA ILE A 136 3.51 1.62 -0.45
C ILE A 136 3.67 0.74 -1.70
N ARG A 137 4.08 -0.51 -1.48
CA ARG A 137 4.23 -1.51 -2.55
C ARG A 137 2.99 -2.37 -2.68
N PHE A 138 2.60 -2.67 -3.92
CA PHE A 138 1.48 -3.55 -4.26
C PHE A 138 1.96 -4.84 -4.97
N PRO A 139 2.71 -5.72 -4.28
CA PRO A 139 3.28 -6.93 -4.91
C PRO A 139 2.20 -7.90 -5.43
N HIS A 140 0.98 -7.81 -4.91
CA HIS A 140 -0.16 -8.64 -5.29
C HIS A 140 -0.88 -8.14 -6.56
N PHE A 141 -0.60 -6.92 -7.04
CA PHE A 141 -1.39 -6.29 -8.10
C PHE A 141 -1.36 -7.09 -9.42
N SER A 142 -0.19 -7.53 -9.87
CA SER A 142 -0.07 -8.37 -11.07
C SER A 142 -0.86 -9.67 -10.93
N LYS A 143 -0.79 -10.35 -9.77
CA LYS A 143 -1.56 -11.58 -9.52
C LYS A 143 -3.06 -11.35 -9.46
N LEU A 144 -3.49 -10.19 -8.96
CA LEU A 144 -4.89 -9.80 -8.97
C LEU A 144 -5.41 -9.65 -10.39
N LEU A 145 -4.63 -9.00 -11.26
CA LEU A 145 -4.96 -8.86 -12.69
C LEU A 145 -5.02 -10.21 -13.40
N ASP A 146 -4.06 -11.11 -13.14
CA ASP A 146 -4.05 -12.47 -13.66
C ASP A 146 -5.36 -13.20 -13.31
N VAL A 147 -5.75 -13.18 -12.03
CA VAL A 147 -6.99 -13.82 -11.56
C VAL A 147 -8.23 -13.18 -12.18
N ALA A 148 -8.27 -11.84 -12.26
CA ALA A 148 -9.39 -11.13 -12.87
C ALA A 148 -9.56 -11.51 -14.36
N CYS A 149 -8.45 -11.60 -15.10
CA CYS A 149 -8.47 -12.06 -16.50
C CYS A 149 -9.04 -13.47 -16.62
N LEU A 150 -8.62 -14.39 -15.74
CA LEU A 150 -9.11 -15.76 -15.74
C LEU A 150 -10.59 -15.86 -15.36
N LEU A 151 -11.08 -15.05 -14.41
CA LEU A 151 -12.51 -14.98 -14.06
C LEU A 151 -13.36 -14.50 -15.23
N VAL A 152 -12.90 -13.49 -15.96
CA VAL A 152 -13.60 -13.00 -17.17
C VAL A 152 -13.62 -14.09 -18.24
N ALA A 153 -12.49 -14.76 -18.48
CA ALA A 153 -12.44 -15.86 -19.45
C ALA A 153 -13.35 -17.03 -19.05
N ASP A 154 -13.46 -17.37 -17.76
CA ASP A 154 -14.40 -18.39 -17.25
C ASP A 154 -15.85 -17.97 -17.51
N ALA A 155 -16.21 -16.72 -17.22
CA ALA A 155 -17.55 -16.21 -17.49
C ALA A 155 -17.91 -16.20 -18.98
N LEU A 156 -16.97 -15.81 -19.85
CA LEU A 156 -17.17 -15.84 -21.30
C LEU A 156 -17.31 -17.27 -21.84
N LEU A 157 -16.54 -18.22 -21.29
CA LEU A 157 -16.67 -19.62 -21.67
C LEU A 157 -18.03 -20.20 -21.26
N ARG A 158 -18.52 -19.88 -20.05
CA ARG A 158 -19.87 -20.27 -19.61
C ARG A 158 -20.95 -19.69 -20.53
N LEU A 159 -20.83 -18.40 -20.88
CA LEU A 159 -21.73 -17.74 -21.81
C LEU A 159 -21.73 -18.44 -23.18
N HIS A 160 -20.56 -18.82 -23.69
CA HIS A 160 -20.43 -19.59 -24.93
C HIS A 160 -21.11 -20.97 -24.84
N ASP A 161 -21.02 -21.62 -23.67
CA ASP A 161 -21.63 -22.92 -23.41
C ASP A 161 -23.15 -22.81 -23.09
N GLY A 162 -23.71 -21.60 -23.09
CA GLY A 162 -25.12 -21.33 -22.78
C GLY A 162 -25.46 -21.36 -21.28
N ASP A 163 -24.46 -21.42 -20.41
CA ASP A 163 -24.58 -21.39 -18.96
C ASP A 163 -24.45 -19.95 -18.46
N VAL A 164 -25.58 -19.34 -18.03
CA VAL A 164 -25.66 -17.89 -17.71
C VAL A 164 -25.68 -17.64 -16.18
N GLU A 165 -25.34 -18.64 -15.35
CA GLU A 165 -25.27 -18.55 -13.88
C GLU A 165 -23.84 -18.40 -13.28
#